data_AF-A0A813QQ99-F1
#
_entry.id   AF-A0A813QQ99-F1
#
_cell.length_a   1.000
_cell.length_b   1.000
_cell.length_c   1.000
_cell.angle_alpha   90.00
_cell.angle_beta   90.00
_cell.angle_gamma   90.00
#
_symmetry.space_group_name_H-M   'P 1'
#
loop_
_entity.id
_entity.type
_entity.pdbx_description
1 polymer ?
#
loop_
_entity_poly.entity_id
_entity_poly.type
_entity_poly.pdbx_seq_one_letter_code
_entity_poly.pdbx_strand_id
1 'polypeptide(L)' 'MGDQEITSLIIDNGSGMCKAGFGGEEAPRAVFPSLVGRPRHHGVMVGMGQKDTYVGDEAQSKR' A
#
# COMPACT_ATOMS: atom_id res chain seq x y z
N MET A 1 5.79 25.52 24.25
CA MET A 1 6.00 24.71 23.04
C MET A 1 5.64 23.30 23.47
N GLY A 2 4.41 22.85 23.22
CA GLY A 2 3.96 21.55 23.73
C GLY A 2 4.77 20.43 23.10
N ASP A 3 5.22 19.48 23.92
CA ASP A 3 5.87 18.26 23.47
C ASP A 3 4.99 17.60 22.42
N GLN A 4 5.43 17.60 21.16
CA GLN A 4 4.78 16.83 20.12
C GLN A 4 5.07 15.37 20.43
N GLU A 5 4.09 14.68 21.00
CA GLU A 5 4.17 13.26 21.30
C GLU A 5 4.43 12.50 20.00
N ILE A 6 5.64 11.96 19.84
CA ILE A 6 6.01 11.20 18.65
C ILE A 6 5.30 9.86 18.70
N THR A 7 4.19 9.73 17.97
CA THR A 7 3.49 8.45 17.83
C THR A 7 4.26 7.54 16.87
N SER A 8 4.53 6.31 17.29
CA SER A 8 5.21 5.33 16.43
C SER A 8 4.33 4.89 15.26
N LEU A 9 4.97 4.59 14.13
CA LEU A 9 4.35 3.88 13.02
C LEU A 9 4.72 2.40 13.13
N ILE A 10 3.71 1.53 13.03
CA ILE A 10 3.88 0.08 13.03
C ILE A 10 3.61 -0.44 11.63
N ILE A 11 4.55 -1.21 11.07
CA ILE A 11 4.43 -1.83 9.75
C ILE A 11 4.70 -3.32 9.89
N ASP A 12 3.66 -4.14 9.70
CA ASP A 12 3.72 -5.60 9.66
C ASP A 12 3.83 -6.06 8.20
N ASN A 13 5.03 -6.46 7.80
CA ASN A 13 5.34 -6.90 6.44
C ASN A 13 5.02 -8.39 6.24
N GLY A 14 3.74 -8.73 6.28
CA GLY A 14 3.28 -10.08 5.95
C GLY A 14 3.46 -10.40 4.47
N SER A 15 3.70 -11.68 4.13
CA SER A 15 3.89 -12.13 2.75
C SER A 15 2.62 -12.10 1.89
N GLY A 16 1.44 -12.26 2.51
CA GLY A 16 0.15 -12.14 1.84
C GLY A 16 -0.43 -10.73 1.93
N MET A 17 -0.40 -10.15 3.14
CA MET A 17 -1.00 -8.84 3.44
C MET A 17 -0.01 -7.99 4.25
N CYS A 18 0.15 -6.74 3.87
CA CYS A 18 0.84 -5.72 4.64
C CYS A 18 -0.18 -4.99 5.50
N LYS A 19 0.16 -4.74 6.77
CA LYS A 19 -0.67 -3.97 7.70
C LYS A 19 0.11 -2.79 8.25
N ALA A 20 -0.52 -1.63 8.34
CA ALA A 20 0.09 -0.43 8.91
C ALA A 20 -0.88 0.33 9.82
N GLY A 21 -0.36 0.95 10.87
CA GLY A 21 -1.14 1.74 11.84
C GLY A 21 -0.23 2.54 12.78
N PHE A 22 -0.84 3.28 13.70
CA PHE A 22 -0.10 4.02 14.73
C PHE A 22 0.00 3.21 16.03
N GLY A 23 1.10 3.39 16.76
CA GLY A 23 1.29 2.76 18.07
C GLY A 23 0.21 3.18 19.06
N GLY A 24 -0.35 2.21 19.78
CA GLY A 24 -1.44 2.43 20.74
C GLY A 24 -2.85 2.29 20.17
N GLU A 25 -3.01 2.18 18.84
CA GLU A 25 -4.31 1.86 18.22
C GLU A 25 -4.62 0.35 18.36
N GLU A 26 -5.92 0.01 18.47
CA GLU A 26 -6.39 -1.37 18.65
C GLU A 26 -6.27 -2.21 17.37
N ALA A 27 -6.32 -1.57 16.20
CA ALA A 27 -6.36 -2.23 14.90
C ALA A 27 -5.52 -1.46 13.86
N PRO A 28 -5.01 -2.14 12.82
CA PRO A 28 -4.31 -1.46 11.73
C PRO A 28 -5.25 -0.52 10.98
N ARG A 29 -4.73 0.64 10.56
CA ARG A 29 -5.47 1.61 9.74
C ARG A 29 -5.47 1.25 8.26
N ALA A 30 -4.45 0.53 7.81
CA ALA A 30 -4.34 0.05 6.45
C ALA A 30 -4.01 -1.44 6.45
N VAL A 31 -4.71 -2.18 5.60
CA VAL A 31 -4.46 -3.60 5.34
C VAL A 31 -4.62 -3.79 3.84
N PHE A 32 -3.56 -4.21 3.14
CA PHE A 32 -3.56 -4.36 1.69
C PHE A 32 -2.70 -5.55 1.24
N PRO A 33 -2.96 -6.14 0.06
CA PRO A 33 -2.14 -7.22 -0.48
C PRO A 33 -0.67 -6.81 -0.61
N SER A 34 0.24 -7.69 -0.21
CA SER A 34 1.69 -7.48 -0.37
C SER A 34 2.13 -7.74 -1.81
N LEU A 35 1.60 -6.95 -2.74
CA LEU A 35 1.76 -7.13 -4.18
C LEU A 35 2.21 -5.84 -4.86
N VAL A 36 3.16 -5.98 -5.79
CA VAL A 36 3.51 -4.96 -6.79
C VAL A 36 3.25 -5.53 -8.18
N GLY A 37 2.38 -4.87 -8.94
CA GLY A 37 2.05 -5.20 -10.33
C GLY A 37 2.83 -4.32 -11.30
N ARG A 38 3.35 -4.89 -12.39
CA ARG A 38 3.97 -4.14 -13.50
C ARG A 38 3.22 -4.43 -14.80
N PRO A 39 2.87 -3.41 -15.61
CA PRO A 39 2.29 -3.63 -16.93
C PRO A 39 3.21 -4.50 -17.80
N ARG A 40 2.67 -5.56 -18.40
CA ARG A 40 3.43 -6.39 -19.36
C ARG A 40 3.58 -5.74 -20.72
N HIS A 41 2.59 -4.95 -21.13
CA HIS A 41 2.55 -4.29 -22.42
C HIS A 41 2.42 -2.78 -22.22
N HIS A 42 3.40 -2.03 -22.71
CA HIS A 42 3.42 -0.57 -22.65
C HIS A 42 2.35 -0.01 -23.61
N GLY A 43 1.42 0.80 -23.10
CA GLY A 43 0.51 1.61 -23.94
C GLY A 43 -0.81 0.99 -24.38
N VAL A 44 -1.26 -0.12 -23.78
CA VAL A 44 -2.51 -0.79 -24.22
C VAL A 44 -3.78 -0.20 -23.58
N MET A 45 -3.69 0.41 -22.39
CA MET A 45 -4.86 0.99 -21.72
C MET A 45 -5.01 2.48 -22.05
N VAL A 46 -5.88 2.80 -23.00
CA VAL A 46 -6.28 4.18 -23.31
C VAL A 46 -7.05 4.77 -22.13
N GLY A 47 -6.62 5.93 -21.63
CA GLY A 47 -7.34 6.68 -20.59
C GLY A 47 -6.85 6.48 -19.14
N MET A 48 -5.99 5.49 -18.87
CA MET A 48 -5.23 5.42 -17.62
C MET A 48 -3.83 5.95 -17.91
N GLY A 49 -3.37 6.97 -17.17
CA GLY A 49 -1.99 7.43 -17.27
C GLY A 49 -1.04 6.23 -17.15
N GLN A 50 -0.02 6.16 -18.01
CA GLN A 50 0.95 5.07 -17.98
C GLN A 50 1.68 5.07 -16.63
N LYS A 51 1.22 4.24 -15.69
CA LYS A 51 1.93 3.96 -14.44
C LYS A 51 2.87 2.77 -14.67
N ASP A 52 4.12 2.92 -14.25
CA ASP A 52 5.13 1.86 -14.33
C ASP A 52 4.86 0.71 -13.35
N THR A 53 4.18 1.01 -12.23
CA THR A 53 3.86 0.07 -11.17
C THR A 53 2.51 0.35 -10.52
N TYR A 54 1.89 -0.71 -10.01
CA TYR A 54 0.71 -0.70 -9.16
C TYR A 54 1.03 -1.40 -7.85
N VAL A 55 0.37 -1.05 -6.74
CA VAL A 55 0.61 -1.65 -5.41
C VAL A 55 -0.73 -2.03 -4.77
N GLY A 56 -0.75 -3.08 -3.97
CA GLY A 56 -1.91 -3.47 -3.16
C GLY A 56 -3.12 -3.82 -4.02
N ASP A 57 -4.29 -3.30 -3.65
CA ASP A 57 -5.56 -3.57 -4.33
C ASP A 57 -5.54 -3.13 -5.81
N GLU A 58 -4.80 -2.05 -6.13
CA GLU A 58 -4.65 -1.59 -7.51
C GLU A 58 -3.85 -2.61 -8.35
N ALA A 59 -2.84 -3.25 -7.75
CA ALA A 59 -2.10 -4.33 -8.41
C ALA A 59 -2.96 -5.60 -8.55
N GLN A 60 -3.74 -5.93 -7.53
CA GLN A 60 -4.57 -7.14 -7.53
C GLN A 60 -5.73 -7.06 -8.52
N SER A 61 -6.39 -5.91 -8.62
CA SER A 61 -7.49 -5.67 -9.58
C SER A 61 -7.05 -5.67 -11.05
N LYS A 62 -5.74 -5.57 -11.30
CA LYS A 62 -5.11 -5.53 -12.63
C LYS A 62 -4.34 -6.80 -12.99
N ARG A 63 -4.52 -7.87 -12.21
CA ARG A 63 -3.91 -9.18 -12.45
C ARG A 63 -4.50 -9.87 -13.68
#